data_AF-A0A5P3XFA6-F1
#
_entry.id   AF-A0A5P3XFA6-F1
#
_cell.length_a   1.000
_cell.length_b   1.000
_cell.length_c   1.000
_cell.angle_alpha   90.00
_cell.angle_beta   90.00
_cell.angle_gamma   90.00
#
_symmetry.space_group_name_H-M   'P 1'
#
loop_
_entity.id
_entity.type
_entity.pdbx_description
1 polymer ?
#
loop_
_entity_poly.entity_id
_entity_poly.type
_entity_poly.pdbx_seq_one_letter_code
_entity_poly.pdbx_strand_id
1 'polypeptide(L)'
;MKINKNKINISIFLVLFLVCNFNFVFLKLDKKEKLLSNQIKVIKKLENEKEEKLKNRYREDVVISMQKQFKDIATIKYIKTDLNSNNEIELEGEINGDRNLIYKSIESINKSKKKISVDSINITKMDENIIDCKFKVKVI
;
A
#
# COMPACT_ATOMS: atom_id res chain seq x y z
N MET A 1 17.48 -75.84 -13.45
CA MET A 1 16.42 -74.94 -13.96
C MET A 1 17.07 -73.89 -14.87
N LYS A 2 17.05 -74.07 -16.20
CA LYS A 2 17.63 -73.08 -17.14
C LYS A 2 16.70 -71.86 -17.18
N ILE A 3 16.95 -70.87 -16.32
CA ILE A 3 16.20 -69.62 -16.38
C ILE A 3 16.51 -68.99 -17.74
N ASN A 4 15.46 -68.80 -18.53
CA ASN A 4 15.57 -68.39 -19.93
C ASN A 4 16.09 -66.94 -19.95
N LYS A 5 17.38 -66.73 -20.28
CA LYS A 5 18.06 -65.41 -20.25
C LYS A 5 17.27 -64.31 -20.97
N ASN A 6 16.50 -64.68 -21.99
CA ASN A 6 15.63 -63.75 -22.72
C ASN A 6 14.48 -63.20 -21.86
N LYS A 7 13.86 -64.02 -20.98
CA LYS A 7 12.82 -63.55 -20.05
C LYS A 7 13.39 -62.55 -19.03
N ILE A 8 14.59 -62.81 -18.51
CA ILE A 8 15.26 -61.89 -17.58
C ILE A 8 15.56 -60.54 -18.26
N ASN A 9 16.12 -60.56 -19.48
CA ASN A 9 16.41 -59.33 -20.23
C ASN A 9 15.15 -58.51 -20.55
N ILE A 10 14.05 -59.17 -20.92
CA ILE A 10 12.77 -58.49 -21.19
C ILE A 10 12.23 -57.83 -19.91
N SER A 11 12.29 -58.52 -18.76
CA SER A 11 11.84 -57.96 -17.48
C SER A 11 12.70 -56.77 -17.04
N ILE A 12 14.02 -56.86 -17.19
CA ILE A 12 14.94 -55.74 -16.88
C ILE A 12 14.65 -54.53 -17.78
N PHE A 13 14.42 -54.76 -19.06
CA PHE A 13 14.10 -53.70 -20.01
C PHE A 13 12.77 -53.00 -19.68
N LEU A 14 11.75 -53.77 -19.31
CA LEU A 14 10.45 -53.25 -18.89
C LEU A 14 10.56 -52.37 -17.63
N VAL A 15 11.34 -52.81 -16.64
CA VAL A 15 11.58 -52.04 -15.40
C VAL A 15 12.32 -50.74 -15.72
N LEU A 16 13.39 -50.79 -16.52
CA LEU A 16 14.12 -49.59 -16.96
C LEU A 16 13.22 -48.62 -17.72
N PHE A 17 12.38 -49.13 -18.63
CA PHE A 17 11.43 -48.33 -19.40
C PHE A 17 10.42 -47.62 -18.49
N LEU A 18 9.87 -48.32 -17.49
CA LEU A 18 8.96 -47.74 -16.50
C LEU A 18 9.64 -46.66 -15.66
N VAL A 19 10.87 -46.90 -15.18
CA VAL A 19 11.65 -45.93 -14.39
C VAL A 19 11.97 -44.68 -15.21
N CYS A 20 12.39 -44.84 -16.47
CA CYS A 20 12.66 -43.70 -17.36
C CYS A 20 11.40 -42.87 -17.62
N ASN A 21 10.25 -43.51 -17.87
CA ASN A 21 8.99 -42.80 -18.07
C ASN A 21 8.53 -42.07 -16.80
N PHE A 22 8.65 -42.70 -15.62
CA PHE A 22 8.32 -42.06 -14.35
C PHE A 22 9.19 -40.83 -14.09
N ASN A 23 10.50 -40.94 -14.27
CA ASN A 23 11.41 -39.81 -14.13
C ASN A 23 11.09 -38.67 -15.10
N PHE A 24 10.75 -38.99 -16.35
CA PHE A 24 10.38 -37.98 -17.33
C PHE A 24 9.09 -37.23 -16.98
N VAL A 25 8.07 -37.95 -16.50
CA VAL A 25 6.81 -37.35 -16.02
C VAL A 25 7.07 -36.50 -14.78
N PHE A 26 7.86 -37.00 -13.82
CA PHE A 26 8.18 -36.29 -12.58
C PHE A 26 8.95 -34.99 -12.85
N LEU A 27 9.97 -35.01 -13.72
CA LEU A 27 10.70 -33.82 -14.16
C LEU A 27 9.80 -32.77 -14.80
N LYS A 28 8.80 -33.19 -15.58
CA LYS A 28 7.82 -32.28 -16.18
C LYS A 28 6.90 -31.67 -15.13
N LEU A 29 6.49 -32.43 -14.12
CA LEU A 29 5.65 -31.96 -13.01
C LEU A 29 6.41 -30.95 -12.14
N ASP A 30 7.65 -31.25 -11.74
CA ASP A 30 8.50 -30.33 -10.94
C ASP A 30 8.72 -28.99 -11.66
N LYS A 31 8.94 -29.00 -12.98
CA LYS A 31 9.03 -27.76 -13.78
C LYS A 31 7.72 -26.96 -13.77
N LYS A 32 6.57 -27.63 -13.89
CA LYS A 32 5.25 -26.97 -13.84
C LYS A 32 4.98 -26.39 -12.46
N GLU A 33 5.28 -27.11 -11.40
CA GLU A 33 5.14 -26.64 -10.02
C GLU A 33 6.01 -25.41 -9.73
N LYS A 34 7.28 -25.41 -10.20
CA LYS A 34 8.17 -24.24 -10.10
C LYS A 34 7.61 -23.03 -10.85
N LEU A 35 7.07 -23.24 -12.05
CA LEU A 35 6.42 -22.17 -12.82
C LEU A 35 5.21 -21.60 -12.08
N LEU A 36 4.32 -22.46 -11.55
CA LEU A 36 3.17 -22.06 -10.75
C LEU A 36 3.59 -21.29 -9.49
N SER A 37 4.61 -21.77 -8.78
CA SER A 37 5.16 -21.08 -7.59
C SER A 37 5.68 -19.68 -7.94
N ASN A 38 6.40 -19.54 -9.05
CA ASN A 38 6.89 -18.25 -9.52
C ASN A 38 5.74 -17.32 -9.94
N GLN A 39 4.72 -17.83 -10.62
CA GLN A 39 3.53 -17.06 -10.96
C GLN A 39 2.80 -16.54 -9.71
N ILE A 40 2.63 -17.38 -8.68
CA ILE A 40 2.03 -16.96 -7.40
C ILE A 40 2.86 -15.86 -6.74
N LYS A 41 4.19 -15.96 -6.75
CA LYS A 41 5.08 -14.90 -6.21
C LYS A 41 4.90 -13.57 -6.95
N VAL A 42 4.81 -13.62 -8.28
CA VAL A 42 4.60 -12.41 -9.10
C VAL A 42 3.22 -11.80 -8.83
N ILE A 43 2.16 -12.63 -8.76
CA ILE A 43 0.80 -12.16 -8.44
C ILE A 43 0.79 -11.45 -7.09
N LYS A 44 1.35 -12.05 -6.04
CA LYS A 44 1.45 -11.41 -4.71
C LYS A 44 2.20 -10.08 -4.75
N LYS A 45 3.28 -10.01 -5.53
CA LYS A 45 4.02 -8.75 -5.70
C LYS A 45 3.16 -7.68 -6.37
N LEU A 46 2.44 -8.03 -7.43
CA LEU A 46 1.54 -7.11 -8.15
C LEU A 46 0.36 -6.66 -7.28
N GLU A 47 -0.18 -7.53 -6.44
CA GLU A 47 -1.24 -7.19 -5.47
C GLU A 47 -0.72 -6.16 -4.45
N ASN A 48 0.46 -6.40 -3.86
CA ASN A 48 1.08 -5.45 -2.93
C ASN A 48 1.35 -4.08 -3.59
N GLU A 49 1.91 -4.07 -4.81
CA GLU A 49 2.16 -2.82 -5.55
C GLU A 49 0.86 -2.07 -5.86
N LYS A 50 -0.24 -2.79 -6.15
CA LYS A 50 -1.56 -2.19 -6.39
C LYS A 50 -2.14 -1.58 -5.12
N GLU A 51 -2.05 -2.26 -3.99
CA GLU A 51 -2.50 -1.73 -2.69
C GLU A 51 -1.72 -0.48 -2.30
N GLU A 52 -0.39 -0.49 -2.48
CA GLU A 52 0.46 0.67 -2.18
C GLU A 52 0.10 1.87 -3.06
N LYS A 53 -0.14 1.66 -4.37
CA LYS A 53 -0.62 2.71 -5.28
C LYS A 53 -1.98 3.27 -4.87
N LEU A 54 -2.91 2.44 -4.43
CA LEU A 54 -4.22 2.88 -3.95
C LEU A 54 -4.10 3.73 -2.68
N LYS A 55 -3.27 3.30 -1.73
CA LYS A 55 -2.97 4.07 -0.51
C LYS A 55 -2.34 5.43 -0.84
N ASN A 56 -1.42 5.47 -1.78
CA ASN A 56 -0.75 6.72 -2.19
C ASN A 56 -1.73 7.69 -2.87
N ARG A 57 -2.60 7.19 -3.76
CA ARG A 57 -3.65 8.03 -4.37
C ARG A 57 -4.60 8.61 -3.32
N TYR A 58 -5.06 7.77 -2.39
CA TYR A 58 -5.96 8.24 -1.32
C TYR A 58 -5.30 9.32 -0.46
N ARG A 59 -3.99 9.19 -0.17
CA ARG A 59 -3.22 10.23 0.51
C ARG A 59 -3.15 11.53 -0.27
N GLU A 60 -2.88 11.47 -1.57
CA GLU A 60 -2.87 12.64 -2.44
C GLU A 60 -4.23 13.34 -2.45
N ASP A 61 -5.33 12.60 -2.57
CA ASP A 61 -6.69 13.14 -2.55
C ASP A 61 -6.99 13.89 -1.25
N VAL A 62 -6.53 13.36 -0.12
CA VAL A 62 -6.68 13.98 1.21
C VAL A 62 -5.89 15.29 1.29
N VAL A 63 -4.64 15.31 0.82
CA VAL A 63 -3.82 16.54 0.78
C VAL A 63 -4.47 17.60 -0.12
N ILE A 64 -4.94 17.22 -1.31
CA ILE A 64 -5.63 18.11 -2.24
C ILE A 64 -6.91 18.68 -1.61
N SER A 65 -7.68 17.84 -0.92
CA SER A 65 -8.89 18.29 -0.22
C SER A 65 -8.56 19.32 0.85
N MET A 66 -7.50 19.11 1.63
CA MET A 66 -7.09 20.05 2.67
C MET A 66 -6.57 21.36 2.08
N GLN A 67 -5.79 21.29 0.99
CA GLN A 67 -5.33 22.49 0.28
C GLN A 67 -6.52 23.32 -0.23
N LYS A 68 -7.53 22.68 -0.84
CA LYS A 68 -8.73 23.37 -1.31
C LYS A 68 -9.47 24.09 -0.19
N GLN A 69 -9.53 23.51 1.00
CA GLN A 69 -10.20 24.11 2.16
C GLN A 69 -9.60 25.46 2.55
N PHE A 70 -8.28 25.63 2.39
CA PHE A 70 -7.56 26.83 2.82
C PHE A 70 -7.15 27.77 1.69
N LYS A 71 -7.20 27.31 0.43
CA LYS A 71 -6.68 28.03 -0.74
C LYS A 71 -7.15 29.48 -0.86
N ASP A 72 -8.42 29.73 -0.56
CA ASP A 72 -9.05 31.04 -0.76
C ASP A 72 -8.99 31.94 0.48
N ILE A 73 -8.50 31.42 1.61
CA ILE A 73 -8.54 32.12 2.91
C ILE A 73 -7.17 32.26 3.58
N ALA A 74 -6.17 31.49 3.14
CA ALA A 74 -4.84 31.49 3.71
C ALA A 74 -3.78 31.16 2.66
N THR A 75 -2.59 31.72 2.86
CA THR A 75 -1.38 31.28 2.16
C THR A 75 -0.90 29.97 2.79
N ILE A 76 -0.82 28.92 1.98
CA ILE A 76 -0.34 27.61 2.41
C ILE A 76 1.18 27.59 2.29
N LYS A 77 1.90 27.49 3.41
CA LYS A 77 3.36 27.30 3.39
C LYS A 77 3.71 25.86 3.02
N TYR A 78 3.10 24.90 3.72
CA TYR A 78 3.17 23.49 3.35
C TYR A 78 1.97 22.71 3.89
N ILE A 79 1.67 21.60 3.23
CA ILE A 79 0.83 20.52 3.75
C ILE A 79 1.53 19.23 3.34
N LYS A 80 1.91 18.42 4.31
CA LYS A 80 2.53 17.10 4.12
C LYS A 80 1.65 16.03 4.75
N THR A 81 1.77 14.82 4.22
CA THR A 81 1.08 13.64 4.73
C THR A 81 2.08 12.56 5.06
N ASP A 82 1.82 11.82 6.13
CA ASP A 82 2.54 10.61 6.47
C ASP A 82 1.55 9.47 6.80
N LEU A 83 1.99 8.22 6.64
CA LEU A 83 1.23 7.06 7.13
C LEU A 83 1.83 6.64 8.47
N ASN A 84 1.00 6.61 9.50
CA ASN A 84 1.43 6.01 10.75
C ASN A 84 1.32 4.47 10.69
N SER A 85 1.86 3.81 11.72
CA SER A 85 1.88 2.35 11.86
C SER A 85 0.49 1.69 11.90
N ASN A 86 -0.58 2.47 12.11
CA ASN A 86 -1.97 2.00 12.15
C ASN A 86 -2.71 2.19 10.81
N ASN A 87 -2.00 2.51 9.72
CA ASN A 87 -2.57 2.94 8.44
C ASN A 87 -3.43 4.21 8.51
N GLU A 88 -3.30 5.02 9.56
CA GLU A 88 -3.97 6.31 9.64
C GLU A 88 -3.16 7.36 8.89
N ILE A 89 -3.86 8.26 8.20
CA ILE A 89 -3.21 9.35 7.48
C ILE A 89 -2.98 10.49 8.46
N GLU A 90 -1.72 10.75 8.78
CA GLU A 90 -1.33 11.97 9.48
C GLU A 90 -1.13 13.08 8.45
N LEU A 91 -1.74 14.23 8.69
CA LEU A 91 -1.53 15.46 7.94
C LEU A 91 -0.90 16.48 8.87
N GLU A 92 0.17 17.10 8.40
CA GLU A 92 0.77 18.25 9.05
C GLU A 92 0.82 19.41 8.05
N GLY A 93 0.41 20.59 8.48
CA GLY A 93 0.45 21.77 7.62
C GLY A 93 0.74 23.03 8.39
N GLU A 94 1.24 24.02 7.65
CA GLU A 94 1.45 25.38 8.13
C GLU A 94 0.80 26.34 7.13
N ILE A 95 -0.11 27.17 7.65
CA ILE A 95 -0.87 28.16 6.87
C ILE A 95 -0.79 29.52 7.56
N ASN A 96 -0.79 30.57 6.75
CA ASN A 96 -0.80 31.95 7.21
C ASN A 96 -2.01 32.68 6.62
N GLY A 97 -2.83 33.34 7.44
CA GLY A 97 -3.96 34.09 6.94
C GLY A 97 -4.76 34.79 8.04
N ASP A 98 -5.94 35.27 7.67
CA ASP A 98 -6.84 35.93 8.60
C ASP A 98 -7.29 34.96 9.71
N ARG A 99 -7.14 35.43 10.95
CA ARG A 99 -7.47 34.68 12.16
C ARG A 99 -8.89 34.13 12.15
N ASN A 100 -9.87 34.96 11.81
CA ASN A 100 -11.28 34.61 11.91
C ASN A 100 -11.66 33.58 10.83
N LEU A 101 -11.11 33.73 9.62
CA LEU A 101 -11.35 32.79 8.52
C LEU A 101 -10.71 31.42 8.80
N ILE A 102 -9.48 31.40 9.34
CA ILE A 102 -8.79 30.15 9.70
C ILE A 102 -9.55 29.43 10.82
N TYR A 103 -9.97 30.12 11.88
CA TYR A 103 -10.73 29.50 12.96
C TYR A 103 -12.05 28.89 12.48
N LYS A 104 -12.81 29.61 11.65
CA LYS A 104 -14.06 29.08 11.06
C LYS A 104 -13.82 27.81 10.24
N SER A 105 -12.71 27.76 9.51
CA SER A 105 -12.38 26.61 8.67
C SER A 105 -11.95 25.40 9.49
N ILE A 106 -11.15 25.61 10.53
CA ILE A 106 -10.79 24.56 11.50
C ILE A 106 -12.04 24.03 12.21
N GLU A 107 -12.93 24.92 12.64
CA GLU A 107 -14.20 24.53 13.28
C GLU A 107 -15.09 23.72 12.32
N SER A 108 -15.14 24.10 11.05
CA SER A 108 -15.85 23.34 10.00
C SER A 108 -15.27 21.94 9.81
N ILE A 109 -13.94 21.80 9.83
CA ILE A 109 -13.26 20.50 9.75
C ILE A 109 -13.65 19.62 10.96
N ASN A 110 -13.59 20.18 12.17
CA ASN A 110 -13.97 19.50 13.41
C ASN A 110 -15.45 19.06 13.45
N LYS A 111 -16.34 19.85 12.85
CA LYS A 111 -17.78 19.52 12.76
C LYS A 111 -18.10 18.56 11.62
N SER A 112 -17.19 18.36 10.66
CA SER A 112 -17.43 17.44 9.56
C SER A 112 -17.48 16.01 10.10
N LYS A 113 -18.50 15.23 9.72
CA LYS A 113 -18.65 13.81 10.10
C LYS A 113 -17.55 12.89 9.53
N LYS A 114 -16.55 13.44 8.83
CA LYS A 114 -15.39 12.67 8.40
C LYS A 114 -14.58 12.33 9.64
N LYS A 115 -14.00 11.14 9.71
CA LYS A 115 -13.22 10.65 10.85
C LYS A 115 -11.87 11.40 10.95
N ILE A 116 -11.91 12.71 11.09
CA ILE A 116 -10.75 13.57 11.21
C ILE A 116 -10.61 13.90 12.69
N SER A 117 -9.53 13.43 13.30
CA SER A 117 -9.14 13.78 14.67
C SER A 117 -8.06 14.85 14.62
N VAL A 118 -8.21 15.93 15.39
CA VAL A 118 -7.16 16.93 15.52
C VAL A 118 -6.20 16.51 16.61
N ASP A 119 -4.92 16.34 16.28
CA ASP A 119 -3.88 16.01 17.26
C ASP A 119 -3.35 17.27 17.94
N SER A 120 -3.01 18.29 17.16
CA SER A 120 -2.50 19.55 17.71
C SER A 120 -2.73 20.72 16.76
N ILE A 121 -2.92 21.91 17.34
CA ILE A 121 -2.96 23.18 16.63
C ILE A 121 -2.11 24.16 17.42
N ASN A 122 -1.12 24.76 16.77
CA ASN A 122 -0.27 25.80 17.33
C ASN A 122 -0.42 27.07 16.51
N ILE A 123 -0.79 28.17 17.17
CA ILE A 123 -1.10 29.44 16.54
C ILE A 123 -0.14 30.49 17.06
N THR A 124 0.65 31.05 16.14
CA THR A 124 1.57 32.16 16.43
C THR A 124 0.99 33.43 15.83
N LYS A 125 0.85 34.49 16.65
CA LYS A 125 0.41 35.79 16.15
C LYS A 125 1.54 36.40 15.33
N MET A 126 1.26 36.76 14.07
CA MET A 126 2.21 37.51 13.24
C MET A 126 1.89 39.00 13.24
N ASP A 127 0.60 39.34 13.16
CA ASP A 127 0.09 40.72 13.16
C ASP A 127 -1.28 40.78 13.88
N GLU A 128 -1.93 41.94 13.96
CA GLU A 128 -3.21 42.14 14.66
C GLU A 128 -4.29 41.13 14.25
N ASN A 129 -4.45 40.89 12.94
CA ASN A 129 -5.46 40.00 12.37
C ASN A 129 -4.90 38.78 11.63
N ILE A 130 -3.58 38.70 11.47
CA ILE A 130 -2.91 37.62 10.72
C ILE A 130 -2.24 36.65 11.69
N ILE A 131 -2.53 35.36 11.51
CA ILE A 131 -1.93 34.28 12.29
C ILE A 131 -1.15 33.32 11.40
N ASP A 132 -0.10 32.75 11.99
CA ASP A 132 0.56 31.56 11.50
C ASP A 132 0.00 30.36 12.26
N CYS A 133 -0.59 29.41 11.56
CA CYS A 133 -1.25 28.25 12.14
C CYS A 133 -0.56 26.98 11.65
N LYS A 134 0.07 26.28 12.59
CA LYS A 134 0.57 24.92 12.43
C LYS A 134 -0.46 23.95 12.94
N PHE A 135 -0.84 22.97 12.13
CA PHE A 135 -1.80 21.96 12.54
C PHE A 135 -1.27 20.56 12.25
N LYS A 136 -1.65 19.63 13.11
CA LYS A 136 -1.49 18.19 12.92
C LYS A 136 -2.85 17.52 13.11
N VAL A 137 -3.30 16.79 12.10
CA VAL A 137 -4.59 16.07 12.11
C VAL A 137 -4.41 14.65 11.61
N LYS A 138 -5.21 13.73 12.14
CA LYS A 138 -5.32 12.34 11.73
C LYS A 138 -6.61 12.12 10.97
N VAL A 139 -6.54 11.39 9.87
CA VAL A 139 -7.71 10.94 9.09
C VAL A 139 -7.79 9.41 9.20
N ILE A 140 -8.92 8.92 9.71
CA ILE A 140 -9.24 7.51 10.00
C ILE A 140 -10.29 6.98 8.99
#